data_AF-A0A3Q0STU1-F1
#
_entry.id   AF-A0A3Q0STU1-F1
#
_cell.length_a   1.000
_cell.length_b   1.000
_cell.length_c   1.000
_cell.angle_alpha   90.00
_cell.angle_beta   90.00
_cell.angle_gamma   90.00
#
_symmetry.space_group_name_H-M   'P 1'
#
loop_
_entity.id
_entity.type
_entity.pdbx_description
1 polymer ?
#
loop_
_entity_poly.entity_id
_entity_poly.type
_entity_poly.pdbx_seq_one_letter_code
_entity_poly.pdbx_strand_id
1 'polypeptide(L)'
;PRKFQSTERRNSPARTRDRSPGRRETSPARRSERQQHDERRRENRQRREENQEHDFGSSEGGSNDTSAPPTVKEKPNFELSGALTEDTNTFRGVVIKYNEPPEARIPKRRWRLYPFKNDEALPVMYIHRQSAYLLGRQRRIADIPIDHPSCSKQHAVFQYLMEFTRADGTTGRRVKPYIIDLGSGNGTYLNNQRIDPQRYYELKEKDVLKFGFSSREYVLLHEFSDTSEVDAKQEEEDEGLDE
;
A
#
# COMPACT_ATOMS: atom_id res chain seq x y z
N PRO A 1 40.19 -56.20 11.81
CA PRO A 1 40.04 -56.43 13.28
C PRO A 1 38.95 -55.51 13.88
N ARG A 2 37.81 -55.92 14.43
CA ARG A 2 37.24 -57.18 14.91
C ARG A 2 35.73 -57.20 14.59
N LYS A 3 35.16 -58.40 14.47
CA LYS A 3 33.73 -58.75 14.29
C LYS A 3 32.93 -58.60 15.60
N PHE A 4 31.59 -58.53 15.53
CA PHE A 4 30.54 -59.30 16.25
C PHE A 4 29.16 -58.60 16.01
N GLN A 5 28.29 -59.11 15.13
CA GLN A 5 27.16 -60.04 15.32
C GLN A 5 25.90 -59.50 16.05
N SER A 6 24.87 -59.24 15.22
CA SER A 6 23.43 -59.60 15.31
C SER A 6 22.73 -59.82 16.66
N THR A 7 21.59 -59.15 16.86
CA THR A 7 20.35 -59.76 17.40
C THR A 7 19.10 -59.06 16.83
N GLU A 8 18.10 -59.87 16.45
CA GLU A 8 16.78 -59.52 15.95
C GLU A 8 15.87 -58.85 17.01
N ARG A 9 14.87 -58.03 16.59
CA ARG A 9 13.41 -58.33 16.71
C ARG A 9 12.50 -57.10 16.60
N ARG A 10 11.59 -57.20 15.62
CA ARG A 10 10.12 -57.01 15.69
C ARG A 10 9.51 -55.61 15.92
N ASN A 11 8.99 -55.09 14.81
CA ASN A 11 7.57 -54.83 14.52
C ASN A 11 6.72 -54.10 15.60
N SER A 12 6.41 -52.83 15.31
CA SER A 12 5.47 -51.98 16.05
C SER A 12 4.00 -52.42 15.83
N PRO A 13 3.18 -52.59 16.88
CA PRO A 13 1.73 -52.73 16.72
C PRO A 13 1.00 -51.41 16.93
N ALA A 14 0.11 -51.09 15.99
CA ALA A 14 -0.90 -50.05 16.07
C ALA A 14 -1.85 -50.30 17.26
N ARG A 15 -2.12 -49.27 18.06
CA ARG A 15 -3.11 -49.30 19.14
C ARG A 15 -4.49 -48.94 18.62
N THR A 16 -5.28 -49.95 18.28
CA THR A 16 -6.74 -49.86 18.17
C THR A 16 -7.35 -49.81 19.58
N ARG A 17 -8.24 -48.84 19.83
CA ARG A 17 -9.07 -48.78 21.03
C ARG A 17 -10.51 -49.09 20.64
N ASP A 18 -10.88 -50.37 20.78
CA ASP A 18 -12.27 -50.81 20.79
C ASP A 18 -12.97 -50.25 22.04
N ARG A 19 -14.05 -49.51 21.84
CA ARG A 19 -15.04 -49.18 22.87
C ARG A 19 -16.39 -49.73 22.42
N SER A 20 -16.72 -50.91 22.89
CA SER A 20 -18.06 -51.50 22.77
C SER A 20 -19.07 -50.67 23.59
N PRO A 21 -20.19 -50.20 23.03
CA PRO A 21 -21.25 -49.57 23.82
C PRO A 21 -22.18 -50.65 24.36
N GLY A 22 -22.14 -50.84 25.69
CA GLY A 22 -23.10 -51.67 26.40
C GLY A 22 -24.53 -51.14 26.25
N ARG A 23 -25.42 -52.04 25.84
CA ARG A 23 -26.88 -51.87 25.68
C ARG A 23 -27.52 -51.56 27.05
N ARG A 24 -27.60 -50.28 27.41
CA ARG A 24 -28.30 -49.81 28.62
C ARG A 24 -29.76 -49.55 28.25
N GLU A 25 -30.65 -50.46 28.64
CA GLU A 25 -32.08 -50.31 28.40
C GLU A 25 -32.60 -49.04 29.09
N THR A 26 -33.08 -48.09 28.29
CA THR A 26 -33.66 -46.83 28.77
C THR A 26 -35.04 -47.11 29.37
N SER A 27 -35.21 -46.81 30.66
CA SER A 27 -36.47 -46.95 31.39
C SER A 27 -37.63 -46.24 30.67
N PRO A 28 -38.85 -46.81 30.63
CA PRO A 28 -40.00 -46.25 29.89
C PRO A 28 -40.28 -44.77 30.20
N ALA A 29 -40.06 -44.34 31.45
CA ALA A 29 -40.26 -42.96 31.90
C ALA A 29 -39.35 -41.94 31.19
N ARG A 30 -38.11 -42.31 30.85
CA ARG A 30 -37.19 -41.41 30.12
C ARG A 30 -37.54 -41.30 28.64
N ARG A 31 -38.22 -42.31 28.08
CA ARG A 31 -38.68 -42.29 26.69
C ARG A 31 -39.92 -41.40 26.54
N SER A 32 -40.83 -41.43 27.52
CA SER A 32 -42.01 -40.55 27.54
C SER A 32 -41.63 -39.08 27.73
N GLU A 33 -40.67 -38.76 28.60
CA GLU A 33 -40.19 -37.37 28.76
C GLU A 33 -39.60 -36.82 27.46
N ARG A 34 -38.84 -37.64 26.73
CA ARG A 34 -38.22 -37.24 25.47
C ARG A 34 -39.27 -36.98 24.39
N GLN A 35 -40.30 -37.82 24.30
CA GLN A 35 -41.42 -37.62 23.38
C GLN A 35 -42.21 -36.35 23.68
N GLN A 36 -42.52 -36.07 24.95
CA GLN A 36 -43.21 -34.84 25.34
C GLN A 36 -42.39 -33.57 25.08
N HIS A 37 -41.05 -33.66 25.18
CA HIS A 37 -40.18 -32.54 24.88
C HIS A 37 -40.08 -32.28 23.37
N ASP A 38 -40.06 -33.35 22.57
CA ASP A 38 -40.05 -33.25 21.10
C ASP A 38 -41.40 -32.75 20.55
N GLU A 39 -42.53 -33.15 21.14
CA GLU A 39 -43.86 -32.63 20.78
C GLU A 39 -43.99 -31.14 21.10
N ARG A 40 -43.61 -30.71 22.30
CA ARG A 40 -43.58 -29.28 22.65
C ARG A 40 -42.73 -28.45 21.70
N ARG A 41 -41.61 -29.01 21.24
CA ARG A 41 -40.72 -28.32 20.30
C ARG A 41 -41.31 -28.21 18.90
N ARG A 42 -42.11 -29.19 18.47
CA ARG A 42 -42.86 -29.16 17.20
C ARG A 42 -44.01 -28.18 17.26
N GLU A 43 -44.79 -28.20 18.34
CA GLU A 43 -45.92 -27.29 18.55
C GLU A 43 -45.45 -25.82 18.59
N ASN A 44 -44.34 -25.54 19.27
CA ASN A 44 -43.78 -24.19 19.34
C ASN A 44 -43.21 -23.72 17.98
N ARG A 45 -42.81 -24.66 17.10
CA ARG A 45 -42.38 -24.35 15.74
C ARG A 45 -43.59 -24.07 14.83
N GLN A 46 -44.65 -24.86 14.93
CA GLN A 46 -45.90 -24.61 14.20
C GLN A 46 -46.55 -23.28 14.61
N ARG A 47 -46.60 -22.95 15.91
CA ARG A 47 -47.06 -21.63 16.38
C ARG A 47 -46.24 -20.46 15.81
N ARG A 48 -44.95 -20.67 15.58
CA ARG A 48 -44.06 -19.64 15.04
C ARG A 48 -44.20 -19.50 13.53
N GLU A 49 -44.52 -20.59 12.84
CA GLU A 49 -44.81 -20.62 11.40
C GLU A 49 -46.21 -20.03 11.12
N GLU A 50 -47.23 -20.31 11.94
CA GLU A 50 -48.56 -19.66 11.85
C GLU A 50 -48.52 -18.15 12.16
N ASN A 51 -47.68 -17.71 13.11
CA ASN A 51 -47.53 -16.29 13.44
C ASN A 51 -46.56 -15.52 12.51
N GLN A 52 -45.91 -16.17 11.53
CA GLN A 52 -44.98 -15.52 10.60
C GLN A 52 -45.57 -15.22 9.22
N GLU A 53 -46.80 -15.66 8.91
CA GLU A 53 -47.46 -15.34 7.63
C GLU A 53 -48.18 -13.98 7.58
N HIS A 54 -48.13 -13.17 8.65
CA HIS A 54 -48.84 -11.88 8.70
C HIS A 54 -48.01 -10.66 9.14
N ASP A 55 -46.69 -10.64 8.93
CA ASP A 55 -45.92 -9.41 9.17
C ASP A 55 -44.68 -9.26 8.27
N PHE A 56 -44.92 -9.18 6.96
CA PHE A 56 -43.99 -8.48 6.07
C PHE A 56 -44.75 -7.87 4.89
N GLY A 57 -45.33 -6.67 5.12
CA GLY A 57 -45.71 -5.77 4.02
C GLY A 57 -47.21 -5.54 3.76
N SER A 58 -48.02 -5.25 4.78
CA SER A 58 -49.34 -4.66 4.56
C SER A 58 -49.50 -3.36 5.35
N SER A 59 -49.12 -2.23 4.75
CA SER A 59 -49.65 -0.93 5.16
C SER A 59 -50.99 -0.71 4.45
N GLU A 60 -52.09 -1.16 5.05
CA GLU A 60 -53.39 -0.57 4.76
C GLU A 60 -53.51 0.72 5.59
N GLY A 61 -53.34 1.85 4.91
CA GLY A 61 -53.45 3.18 5.49
C GLY A 61 -53.81 4.20 4.43
N GLY A 62 -55.12 4.48 4.35
CA GLY A 62 -55.78 5.72 3.94
C GLY A 62 -55.09 6.68 2.96
N SER A 63 -55.78 6.92 1.86
CA SER A 63 -55.73 8.13 1.03
C SER A 63 -55.10 9.37 1.69
N ASN A 64 -53.97 9.84 1.16
CA ASN A 64 -53.79 11.26 0.90
C ASN A 64 -52.81 11.50 -0.25
N ASP A 65 -53.26 12.29 -1.20
CA ASP A 65 -52.52 12.79 -2.35
C ASP A 65 -51.35 13.66 -1.87
N THR A 66 -50.12 13.19 -2.06
CA THR A 66 -48.96 14.07 -2.18
C THR A 66 -47.91 13.35 -3.02
N SER A 67 -47.83 13.77 -4.28
CA SER A 67 -46.87 13.34 -5.29
C SER A 67 -45.43 13.68 -4.88
N ALA A 68 -44.84 12.86 -3.99
CA ALA A 68 -43.39 12.78 -3.90
C ALA A 68 -42.88 12.19 -5.23
N PRO A 69 -41.93 12.83 -5.93
CA PRO A 69 -41.40 12.27 -7.16
C PRO A 69 -40.80 10.88 -6.87
N PRO A 70 -41.00 9.88 -7.74
CA PRO A 70 -40.51 8.53 -7.49
C PRO A 70 -39.00 8.59 -7.30
N THR A 71 -38.52 8.23 -6.11
CA THR A 71 -37.09 8.06 -5.86
C THR A 71 -36.58 6.99 -6.81
N VAL A 72 -35.82 7.39 -7.83
CA VAL A 72 -35.20 6.47 -8.78
C VAL A 72 -34.32 5.52 -7.96
N LYS A 73 -34.67 4.23 -7.93
CA LYS A 73 -33.84 3.21 -7.27
C LYS A 73 -32.44 3.28 -7.86
N GLU A 74 -31.47 3.64 -7.04
CA GLU A 74 -30.09 3.75 -7.45
C GLU A 74 -29.62 2.39 -7.98
N LYS A 75 -29.07 2.39 -9.20
CA LYS A 75 -28.56 1.17 -9.80
C LYS A 75 -27.35 0.68 -8.98
N PRO A 76 -27.07 -0.62 -8.93
CA PRO A 76 -25.88 -1.12 -8.26
C PRO A 76 -24.62 -0.43 -8.83
N ASN A 77 -23.83 0.21 -7.96
CA ASN A 77 -22.55 0.76 -8.34
C ASN A 77 -21.50 -0.38 -8.30
N PHE A 78 -20.93 -0.69 -9.46
CA PHE A 78 -19.86 -1.69 -9.60
C PHE A 78 -18.47 -1.06 -9.68
N GLU A 79 -18.37 0.25 -9.43
CA GLU A 79 -17.07 0.90 -9.28
C GLU A 79 -16.36 0.39 -8.03
N LEU A 80 -15.03 0.39 -8.09
CA LEU A 80 -14.19 -0.03 -6.98
C LEU A 80 -14.39 0.93 -5.81
N SER A 81 -14.91 0.42 -4.69
CA SER A 81 -14.96 1.19 -3.46
C SER A 81 -13.53 1.41 -2.95
N GLY A 82 -13.14 2.66 -2.73
CA GLY A 82 -11.80 3.04 -2.24
C GLY A 82 -11.44 2.49 -0.85
N ALA A 83 -12.35 1.74 -0.21
CA ALA A 83 -12.18 1.14 1.12
C ALA A 83 -10.98 0.18 1.18
N LEU A 84 -10.73 -0.62 0.13
CA LEU A 84 -9.60 -1.56 0.11
C LEU A 84 -8.24 -0.82 0.13
N THR A 85 -8.14 0.30 -0.58
CA THR A 85 -6.93 1.13 -0.58
C THR A 85 -6.74 1.84 0.75
N GLU A 86 -7.82 2.27 1.39
CA GLU A 86 -7.80 2.85 2.74
C GLU A 86 -7.25 1.84 3.76
N ASP A 87 -7.73 0.60 3.75
CA ASP A 87 -7.28 -0.40 4.72
C ASP A 87 -5.82 -0.84 4.51
N THR A 88 -5.36 -0.89 3.24
CA THR A 88 -4.03 -1.43 2.92
C THR A 88 -2.91 -0.40 3.04
N ASN A 89 -3.15 0.84 2.60
CA ASN A 89 -2.10 1.85 2.43
C ASN A 89 -2.41 3.17 3.14
N THR A 90 -2.85 3.09 4.39
CA THR A 90 -3.01 4.28 5.25
C THR A 90 -1.74 4.52 6.08
N PHE A 91 -1.09 5.66 5.85
CA PHE A 91 0.03 6.12 6.66
C PHE A 91 -0.37 7.36 7.46
N ARG A 92 -0.25 7.28 8.79
CA ARG A 92 -0.63 8.36 9.73
C ARG A 92 -2.02 8.90 9.42
N GLY A 93 -3.00 8.06 9.09
CA GLY A 93 -4.39 8.46 8.78
C GLY A 93 -4.58 9.16 7.42
N VAL A 94 -3.66 9.00 6.47
CA VAL A 94 -3.80 9.46 5.08
C VAL A 94 -3.51 8.28 4.16
N VAL A 95 -4.38 8.06 3.18
CA VAL A 95 -4.16 7.05 2.14
C VAL A 95 -3.02 7.48 1.23
N ILE A 96 -1.98 6.66 1.10
CA ILE A 96 -0.89 6.86 0.16
C ILE A 96 -1.30 6.28 -1.20
N LYS A 97 -1.17 7.07 -2.26
CA LYS A 97 -1.56 6.67 -3.62
C LYS A 97 -0.58 5.69 -4.24
N TYR A 98 0.69 5.79 -3.85
CA TYR A 98 1.78 5.05 -4.44
C TYR A 98 2.08 3.77 -3.66
N ASN A 99 2.26 2.67 -4.39
CA ASN A 99 2.75 1.42 -3.87
C ASN A 99 4.14 1.16 -4.44
N GLU A 100 5.11 0.93 -3.57
CA GLU A 100 6.48 0.64 -3.96
C GLU A 100 6.55 -0.73 -4.67
N PRO A 101 7.20 -0.83 -5.84
CA PRO A 101 7.29 -2.08 -6.58
C PRO A 101 8.27 -3.06 -5.91
N PRO A 102 8.12 -4.38 -6.13
CA PRO A 102 8.97 -5.41 -5.50
C PRO A 102 10.45 -5.36 -5.91
N GLU A 103 10.76 -4.65 -7.00
CA GLU A 103 12.09 -4.37 -7.53
C GLU A 103 12.81 -3.22 -6.83
N ALA A 104 12.14 -2.55 -5.90
CA ALA A 104 12.71 -1.43 -5.18
C ALA A 104 13.83 -1.84 -4.22
N ARG A 105 14.96 -1.11 -4.23
CA ARG A 105 16.13 -1.42 -3.41
C ARG A 105 16.82 -0.14 -2.93
N ILE A 106 17.39 -0.16 -1.73
CA ILE A 106 18.19 0.95 -1.22
C ILE A 106 19.49 1.06 -2.05
N PRO A 107 19.86 2.26 -2.55
CA PRO A 107 21.06 2.43 -3.34
C PRO A 107 22.32 2.27 -2.49
N LYS A 108 23.40 1.78 -3.09
CA LYS A 108 24.73 1.79 -2.45
C LYS A 108 25.44 3.14 -2.57
N ARG A 109 25.17 3.87 -3.65
CA ARG A 109 25.76 5.20 -3.92
C ARG A 109 25.09 6.25 -3.05
N ARG A 110 25.87 7.18 -2.52
CA ARG A 110 25.34 8.28 -1.70
C ARG A 110 24.80 9.41 -2.56
N TRP A 111 23.56 9.25 -3.01
CA TRP A 111 22.80 10.30 -3.68
C TRP A 111 22.35 11.41 -2.72
N ARG A 112 22.31 12.63 -3.25
CA ARG A 112 21.95 13.86 -2.55
C ARG A 112 21.15 14.75 -3.50
N LEU A 113 20.14 15.44 -2.97
CA LEU A 113 19.47 16.54 -3.66
C LEU A 113 19.99 17.86 -3.10
N TYR A 114 20.32 18.77 -3.99
CA TYR A 114 20.74 20.13 -3.70
C TYR A 114 19.60 21.07 -4.11
N PRO A 115 18.79 21.55 -3.15
CA PRO A 115 17.70 22.46 -3.44
C PRO A 115 18.23 23.89 -3.55
N PHE A 116 17.78 24.60 -4.57
CA PHE A 116 18.04 26.02 -4.77
C PHE A 116 16.72 26.77 -4.80
N LYS A 117 16.67 27.99 -4.26
CA LYS A 117 15.52 28.88 -4.34
C LYS A 117 15.99 30.27 -4.72
N ASN A 118 15.70 30.71 -5.95
CA ASN A 118 16.15 32.02 -6.45
C ASN A 118 17.66 32.20 -6.21
N ASP A 119 18.46 31.22 -6.63
CA ASP A 119 19.93 31.17 -6.48
C ASP A 119 20.46 30.98 -5.04
N GLU A 120 19.61 31.00 -4.02
CA GLU A 120 19.99 30.64 -2.65
C GLU A 120 20.06 29.11 -2.49
N ALA A 121 21.23 28.59 -2.10
CA ALA A 121 21.42 27.18 -1.78
C ALA A 121 20.77 26.84 -0.43
N LEU A 122 19.82 25.90 -0.45
CA LEU A 122 19.14 25.39 0.73
C LEU A 122 19.87 24.15 1.29
N PRO A 123 19.56 23.73 2.54
CA PRO A 123 20.19 22.56 3.15
C PRO A 123 20.08 21.29 2.29
N VAL A 124 21.22 20.62 2.11
CA VAL A 124 21.35 19.39 1.32
C VAL A 124 20.48 18.27 1.88
N MET A 125 19.81 17.54 0.99
CA MET A 125 18.94 16.43 1.36
C MET A 125 19.57 15.09 0.99
N TYR A 126 19.74 14.22 1.98
CA TYR A 126 20.32 12.88 1.78
C TYR A 126 19.24 11.87 1.37
N ILE A 127 19.23 11.51 0.09
CA ILE A 127 18.20 10.64 -0.49
C ILE A 127 18.70 9.22 -0.78
N HIS A 128 19.58 8.65 0.02
CA HIS A 128 20.16 7.31 -0.23
C HIS A 128 19.91 6.30 0.90
N ARG A 129 19.11 6.69 1.90
CA ARG A 129 18.88 5.89 3.12
C ARG A 129 17.61 5.03 3.02
N GLN A 130 16.75 5.34 2.08
CA GLN A 130 15.49 4.64 1.81
C GLN A 130 15.44 4.25 0.33
N SER A 131 14.54 3.33 0.00
CA SER A 131 14.30 2.90 -1.38
C SER A 131 13.37 3.84 -2.14
N ALA A 132 12.50 4.58 -1.43
CA ALA A 132 11.60 5.57 -2.00
C ALA A 132 11.51 6.82 -1.11
N TYR A 133 11.11 7.95 -1.70
CA TYR A 133 10.82 9.20 -1.00
C TYR A 133 9.58 9.86 -1.60
N LEU A 134 8.58 10.15 -0.77
CA LEU A 134 7.37 10.84 -1.18
C LEU A 134 7.59 12.36 -1.17
N LEU A 135 7.37 13.00 -2.31
CA LEU A 135 7.43 14.45 -2.46
C LEU A 135 6.03 15.06 -2.57
N GLY A 136 5.80 16.13 -1.82
CA GLY A 136 4.53 16.85 -1.92
C GLY A 136 4.34 17.90 -0.83
N ARG A 137 3.20 18.60 -0.90
CA ARG A 137 2.86 19.69 0.02
C ARG A 137 2.44 19.21 1.41
N GLN A 138 2.00 17.96 1.55
CA GLN A 138 1.47 17.44 2.81
C GLN A 138 2.59 16.90 3.72
N ARG A 139 3.19 17.78 4.53
CA ARG A 139 4.30 17.44 5.46
C ARG A 139 4.03 16.28 6.42
N ARG A 140 2.76 15.98 6.74
CA ARG A 140 2.42 14.86 7.64
C ARG A 140 2.91 13.50 7.10
N ILE A 141 2.94 13.36 5.78
CA ILE A 141 3.28 12.12 5.07
C ILE A 141 4.47 12.26 4.13
N ALA A 142 4.78 13.47 3.63
CA ALA A 142 5.87 13.67 2.69
C ALA A 142 7.22 13.55 3.39
N ASP A 143 8.12 12.75 2.83
CA ASP A 143 9.52 12.64 3.28
C ASP A 143 10.31 13.89 2.88
N ILE A 144 10.02 14.41 1.67
CA ILE A 144 10.60 15.64 1.15
C ILE A 144 9.46 16.65 0.94
N PRO A 145 9.30 17.62 1.86
CA PRO A 145 8.22 18.58 1.76
C PRO A 145 8.47 19.62 0.66
N ILE A 146 7.49 19.77 -0.24
CA ILE A 146 7.47 20.82 -1.25
C ILE A 146 6.43 21.87 -0.84
N ASP A 147 6.92 22.92 -0.20
CA ASP A 147 6.09 23.96 0.41
C ASP A 147 5.63 25.00 -0.60
N HIS A 148 4.88 24.55 -1.61
CA HIS A 148 4.36 25.42 -2.65
C HIS A 148 2.88 25.16 -2.91
N PRO A 149 2.03 26.20 -3.01
CA PRO A 149 0.59 26.03 -3.20
C PRO A 149 0.23 25.34 -4.52
N SER A 150 1.06 25.49 -5.57
CA SER A 150 0.86 24.79 -6.83
C SER A 150 1.17 23.28 -6.74
N CYS A 151 1.83 22.82 -5.68
CA CYS A 151 2.18 21.41 -5.53
C CYS A 151 1.03 20.61 -4.91
N SER A 152 0.88 19.38 -5.35
CA SER A 152 -0.15 18.45 -4.87
C SER A 152 0.24 17.92 -3.48
N LYS A 153 -0.75 17.43 -2.72
CA LYS A 153 -0.53 16.83 -1.39
C LYS A 153 0.51 15.70 -1.46
N GLN A 154 0.28 14.79 -2.40
CA GLN A 154 1.22 13.78 -2.88
C GLN A 154 1.46 14.13 -4.36
N HIS A 155 2.67 14.54 -4.71
CA HIS A 155 2.98 15.13 -6.01
C HIS A 155 3.78 14.16 -6.88
N ALA A 156 4.92 13.71 -6.38
CA ALA A 156 5.78 12.77 -7.07
C ALA A 156 6.44 11.83 -6.06
N VAL A 157 6.98 10.71 -6.54
CA VAL A 157 7.80 9.79 -5.75
C VAL A 157 9.15 9.64 -6.41
N PHE A 158 10.20 9.83 -5.62
CA PHE A 158 11.54 9.42 -5.99
C PHE A 158 11.69 7.94 -5.62
N GLN A 159 12.04 7.10 -6.58
CA GLN A 159 12.11 5.65 -6.38
C GLN A 159 13.44 5.10 -6.87
N TYR A 160 14.09 4.29 -6.06
CA TYR A 160 15.23 3.48 -6.48
C TYR A 160 14.76 2.11 -6.93
N LEU A 161 15.04 1.77 -8.18
CA LEU A 161 14.71 0.48 -8.77
C LEU A 161 16.00 -0.25 -9.14
N MET A 162 16.01 -1.58 -8.94
CA MET A 162 17.07 -2.43 -9.47
C MET A 162 16.67 -2.90 -10.87
N GLU A 163 17.50 -2.59 -11.89
CA GLU A 163 17.23 -3.11 -13.24
C GLU A 163 17.25 -4.65 -13.25
N PHE A 164 16.18 -5.25 -13.78
CA PHE A 164 16.07 -6.70 -13.93
C PHE A 164 16.12 -7.16 -15.40
N THR A 165 17.32 -7.61 -15.82
CA THR A 165 17.55 -8.84 -16.60
C THR A 165 17.78 -8.74 -18.12
N ARG A 166 18.81 -9.47 -18.57
CA ARG A 166 19.15 -9.75 -19.97
C ARG A 166 18.42 -10.98 -20.49
N ALA A 167 18.27 -11.09 -21.81
CA ALA A 167 17.78 -12.29 -22.50
C ALA A 167 18.69 -13.54 -22.34
N ASP A 168 19.88 -13.41 -21.72
CA ASP A 168 20.83 -14.48 -21.43
C ASP A 168 20.72 -15.06 -19.99
N GLY A 169 19.81 -14.54 -19.17
CA GLY A 169 19.62 -14.96 -17.77
C GLY A 169 20.52 -14.27 -16.73
N THR A 170 21.37 -13.32 -17.11
CA THR A 170 22.24 -12.57 -16.19
C THR A 170 21.71 -11.17 -15.91
N THR A 171 21.44 -10.90 -14.63
CA THR A 171 20.96 -9.60 -14.16
C THR A 171 22.14 -8.74 -13.67
N GLY A 172 22.28 -7.53 -14.22
CA GLY A 172 23.13 -6.50 -13.61
C GLY A 172 22.47 -5.96 -12.33
N ARG A 173 23.13 -6.04 -11.18
CA ARG A 173 22.59 -5.59 -9.89
C ARG A 173 22.83 -4.09 -9.64
N ARG A 174 22.46 -3.23 -10.58
CA ARG A 174 22.60 -1.77 -10.40
C ARG A 174 21.26 -1.16 -10.00
N VAL A 175 21.31 -0.43 -8.90
CA VAL A 175 20.17 0.34 -8.39
C VAL A 175 20.26 1.74 -9.00
N LYS A 176 19.19 2.16 -9.67
CA LYS A 176 19.10 3.44 -10.38
C LYS A 176 17.96 4.29 -9.80
N PRO A 177 18.15 5.62 -9.74
CA PRO A 177 17.09 6.53 -9.32
C PRO A 177 16.08 6.77 -10.45
N TYR A 178 14.81 6.85 -10.09
CA TYR A 178 13.71 7.21 -10.95
C TYR A 178 12.82 8.25 -10.28
N ILE A 179 12.14 9.05 -11.08
CA ILE A 179 11.02 9.90 -10.64
C ILE A 179 9.73 9.40 -11.29
N ILE A 180 8.64 9.40 -10.53
CA ILE A 180 7.29 9.17 -11.04
C ILE A 180 6.37 10.27 -10.51
N ASP A 181 5.66 10.94 -11.41
CA ASP A 181 4.62 11.90 -11.04
C ASP A 181 3.31 11.16 -10.71
N LEU A 182 2.68 11.49 -9.59
CA LEU A 182 1.49 10.79 -9.08
C LEU A 182 0.18 11.37 -9.63
N GLY A 183 0.21 11.89 -10.87
CA GLY A 183 -0.92 12.61 -11.46
C GLY A 183 -1.10 13.97 -10.77
N SER A 184 -0.01 14.72 -10.64
CA SER A 184 -0.06 16.02 -9.99
C SER A 184 -0.76 17.06 -10.86
N GLY A 185 -1.42 18.03 -10.22
CA GLY A 185 -2.25 19.01 -10.94
C GLY A 185 -1.46 19.92 -11.88
N ASN A 186 -0.28 20.37 -11.44
CA ASN A 186 0.59 21.26 -12.22
C ASN A 186 1.80 20.56 -12.84
N GLY A 187 1.90 19.23 -12.68
CA GLY A 187 2.97 18.42 -13.26
C GLY A 187 4.31 18.53 -12.52
N THR A 188 5.16 17.56 -12.86
CA THR A 188 6.59 17.52 -12.52
C THR A 188 7.40 17.84 -13.77
N TYR A 189 8.53 18.50 -13.59
CA TYR A 189 9.45 18.90 -14.65
C TYR A 189 10.84 18.33 -14.37
N LEU A 190 11.44 17.72 -15.39
CA LEU A 190 12.80 17.20 -15.41
C LEU A 190 13.57 17.96 -16.49
N ASN A 191 14.65 18.63 -16.12
CA ASN A 191 15.45 19.47 -17.02
C ASN A 191 14.57 20.46 -17.81
N ASN A 192 13.67 21.13 -17.09
CA ASN A 192 12.68 22.09 -17.61
C ASN A 192 11.64 21.51 -18.59
N GLN A 193 11.65 20.20 -18.82
CA GLN A 193 10.65 19.50 -19.62
C GLN A 193 9.63 18.81 -18.72
N ARG A 194 8.33 19.04 -18.98
CA ARG A 194 7.26 18.33 -18.26
C ARG A 194 7.29 16.85 -18.59
N ILE A 195 7.26 16.00 -17.55
CA ILE A 195 7.19 14.55 -17.69
C ILE A 195 5.76 14.05 -17.65
N ASP A 196 5.52 12.86 -18.22
CA ASP A 196 4.21 12.21 -18.21
C ASP A 196 3.88 11.71 -16.79
N PRO A 197 2.61 11.84 -16.34
CA PRO A 197 2.18 11.27 -15.08
C PRO A 197 2.20 9.74 -15.12
N GLN A 198 2.34 9.11 -13.95
CA GLN A 198 2.26 7.66 -13.75
C GLN A 198 3.28 6.83 -14.54
N ARG A 199 4.38 7.46 -14.95
CA ARG A 199 5.48 6.82 -15.68
C ARG A 199 6.80 7.05 -14.96
N TYR A 200 7.62 6.01 -14.88
CA TYR A 200 8.98 6.12 -14.33
C TYR A 200 9.93 6.75 -15.35
N TYR A 201 10.63 7.80 -14.92
CA TYR A 201 11.70 8.43 -15.66
C TYR A 201 13.02 8.20 -14.93
N GLU A 202 14.01 7.61 -15.61
CA GLU A 202 15.35 7.42 -15.07
C GLU A 202 15.99 8.78 -14.84
N LEU A 203 16.51 8.99 -13.63
CA LEU A 203 17.26 10.18 -13.29
C LEU A 203 18.75 9.93 -13.45
N LYS A 204 19.44 10.94 -13.94
CA LYS A 204 20.89 10.98 -14.11
C LYS A 204 21.50 12.03 -13.19
N GLU A 205 22.81 11.92 -13.06
CA GLU A 205 23.59 12.94 -12.39
C GLU A 205 23.41 14.30 -13.09
N LYS A 206 23.38 15.39 -12.31
CA LYS A 206 23.19 16.77 -12.76
C LYS A 206 21.78 17.09 -13.28
N ASP A 207 20.86 16.13 -13.25
CA ASP A 207 19.47 16.40 -13.59
C ASP A 207 18.84 17.40 -12.60
N VAL A 208 17.99 18.27 -13.14
CA VAL A 208 17.26 19.30 -12.41
C VAL A 208 15.79 18.94 -12.33
N LEU A 209 15.26 18.84 -11.12
CA LEU A 209 13.84 18.58 -10.86
C LEU A 209 13.14 19.85 -10.39
N LYS A 210 11.92 20.06 -10.91
CA LYS A 210 11.05 21.17 -10.53
C LYS A 210 9.60 20.70 -10.44
N PHE A 211 8.85 21.23 -9.48
CA PHE A 211 7.51 20.74 -9.15
C PHE A 211 6.48 21.86 -9.24
N GLY A 212 5.49 21.69 -10.11
CA GLY A 212 4.52 22.73 -10.46
C GLY A 212 5.19 24.07 -10.79
N PHE A 213 4.68 25.15 -10.20
CA PHE A 213 5.20 26.51 -10.34
C PHE A 213 6.12 26.93 -9.18
N SER A 214 6.69 25.96 -8.46
CA SER A 214 7.67 26.26 -7.42
C SER A 214 8.89 26.94 -8.04
N SER A 215 9.42 27.98 -7.38
CA SER A 215 10.72 28.56 -7.74
C SER A 215 11.91 27.72 -7.23
N ARG A 216 11.64 26.68 -6.44
CA ARG A 216 12.66 25.73 -6.00
C ARG A 216 13.02 24.74 -7.10
N GLU A 217 14.31 24.57 -7.30
CA GLU A 217 14.90 23.61 -8.22
C GLU A 217 15.80 22.65 -7.44
N TYR A 218 15.79 21.38 -7.81
CA TYR A 218 16.51 20.33 -7.09
C TYR A 218 17.50 19.67 -8.03
N VAL A 219 18.79 19.84 -7.77
CA VAL A 219 19.86 19.22 -8.56
C VAL A 219 20.23 17.88 -7.93
N LEU A 220 20.24 16.82 -8.74
CA LEU A 220 20.60 15.48 -8.30
C LEU A 220 22.10 15.22 -8.51
N LEU A 221 22.82 14.95 -7.42
CA LEU A 221 24.24 14.59 -7.47
C LEU A 221 24.53 13.39 -6.55
N HIS A 222 25.72 12.81 -6.69
CA HIS A 222 26.21 11.74 -5.82
C HIS A 222 27.65 11.98 -5.40
N GLU A 223 28.16 11.19 -4.45
CA GLU A 223 29.51 11.36 -3.88
C GLU A 223 30.69 11.36 -4.88
N PHE A 224 30.53 10.77 -6.06
CA PHE A 224 31.55 10.73 -7.12
C PHE A 224 31.31 11.76 -8.22
N SER A 225 30.43 12.73 -7.98
CA SER A 225 30.14 13.81 -8.92
C SER A 225 31.31 14.78 -8.98
N ASP A 226 31.80 15.07 -10.17
CA ASP A 226 32.82 16.10 -10.35
C ASP A 226 32.17 17.47 -10.14
N THR A 227 32.62 18.13 -9.07
CA THR A 227 32.17 19.47 -8.62
C THR A 227 33.31 20.47 -8.64
N SER A 228 34.46 20.12 -9.20
CA SER A 228 35.64 20.99 -9.25
C SER A 228 35.39 22.35 -9.92
N GLU A 229 34.48 22.41 -10.91
CA GLU A 229 34.14 23.64 -11.63
C GLU A 229 33.39 24.68 -10.78
N VAL A 230 32.66 24.26 -9.74
CA VAL A 230 31.92 25.19 -8.86
C VAL A 230 32.77 25.71 -7.73
N ASP A 231 33.64 24.87 -7.17
CA ASP A 231 34.58 25.27 -6.11
C ASP A 231 35.55 26.34 -6.62
N ALA A 232 36.07 26.19 -7.86
CA ALA A 232 36.99 27.15 -8.46
C ALA A 232 36.38 28.56 -8.66
N LYS A 233 35.09 28.65 -9.02
CA LYS A 233 34.41 29.95 -9.21
C LYS A 233 34.14 30.66 -7.90
N GLN A 234 33.91 29.90 -6.83
CA GLN A 234 33.65 30.47 -5.51
C GLN A 234 34.92 31.08 -4.91
N GLU A 235 36.08 30.50 -5.20
CA GLU A 235 37.40 31.07 -4.83
C GLU A 235 37.69 32.36 -5.62
N GLU A 236 37.39 32.42 -6.92
CA GLU A 236 37.57 33.64 -7.74
C GLU A 236 36.66 34.80 -7.32
N GLU A 237 35.42 34.53 -6.88
CA GLU A 237 34.48 35.57 -6.42
C GLU A 237 34.85 36.13 -5.03
N ASP A 238 35.42 35.32 -4.14
CA ASP A 238 35.85 35.77 -2.80
C ASP A 238 37.18 36.56 -2.87
N GLU A 239 38.08 36.22 -3.80
CA GLU A 239 39.32 36.98 -4.05
C GLU A 239 39.09 38.35 -4.73
N GLY A 240 37.93 38.56 -5.38
CA GLY A 240 37.58 39.80 -6.08
C GLY A 240 36.92 40.89 -5.20
N LEU A 241 36.72 40.65 -3.90
CA LEU A 241 36.06 41.58 -2.98
C LEU A 241 37.01 42.43 -2.12
N ASP A 242 38.33 42.23 -2.28
CA ASP A 242 39.38 42.91 -1.51
C ASP A 242 40.13 44.03 -2.28
N GLU A 243 39.63 44.50 -3.44
CA GLU A 243 40.16 45.68 -4.18
C GLU A 243 39.29 46.94 -4.08
#